data_AF-A0AAN9AYY7-F1
#
_entry.id   AF-A0AAN9AYY7-F1
#
_cell.length_a   1.000
_cell.length_b   1.000
_cell.length_c   1.000
_cell.angle_alpha   90.00
_cell.angle_beta   90.00
_cell.angle_gamma   90.00
#
_symmetry.space_group_name_H-M   'P 1'
#
loop_
_entity.id
_entity.type
_entity.pdbx_description
1 polymer ?
#
loop_
_entity_poly.entity_id
_entity_poly.type
_entity_poly.pdbx_seq_one_letter_code
_entity_poly.pdbx_strand_id
1 'polypeptide(L)' 'MFVHSGHCPGDCQNSADPVVGTDTYTENSSICRSSIHAGVLGVTESGTVVWMSTAHTAPFTASLRHGVTSMA' A
#
# COMPACT_ATOMS: atom_id res chain seq x y z
N MET A 1 -13.32 13.41 -4.31
CA MET A 1 -12.57 12.97 -3.12
C MET A 1 -13.37 11.84 -2.50
N PHE A 2 -13.01 10.59 -2.79
CA PHE A 2 -13.69 9.42 -2.22
C PHE A 2 -12.73 8.73 -1.26
N VAL A 3 -13.17 8.62 -0.02
CA VAL A 3 -12.44 7.93 1.04
C VAL A 3 -12.96 6.50 1.09
N HIS A 4 -12.05 5.55 1.11
CA HIS A 4 -12.33 4.14 1.22
C HIS A 4 -11.69 3.59 2.49
N SER A 5 -12.27 2.52 3.04
CA SER A 5 -11.73 1.84 4.20
C SER A 5 -11.89 0.33 4.05
N GLY A 6 -10.95 -0.42 4.59
CA GLY A 6 -10.90 -1.88 4.50
C GLY A 6 -10.11 -2.46 5.65
N HIS A 7 -10.48 -3.67 6.07
CA HIS A 7 -9.78 -4.38 7.14
C HIS A 7 -8.72 -5.30 6.56
N CYS A 8 -7.49 -5.19 7.08
CA CYS A 8 -6.35 -6.00 6.70
C CYS A 8 -5.99 -6.95 7.85
N PRO A 9 -5.79 -8.25 7.57
CA PRO A 9 -5.25 -9.19 8.54
C PRO A 9 -3.74 -8.94 8.76
N GLY A 10 -3.22 -9.45 9.87
CA GLY A 10 -1.78 -9.49 10.12
C GLY A 10 -1.05 -10.37 9.10
N ASP A 11 0.26 -10.14 8.98
CA ASP A 11 1.20 -10.90 8.14
C ASP A 11 0.90 -10.85 6.62
N CYS A 12 0.17 -9.81 6.18
CA CYS A 12 -0.19 -9.63 4.77
C CYS A 12 0.96 -9.13 3.87
N GLN A 13 2.18 -8.95 4.42
CA GLN A 13 3.39 -8.58 3.67
C GLN A 13 3.71 -9.53 2.52
N ASN A 14 3.36 -10.81 2.68
CA ASN A 14 3.65 -11.89 1.75
C ASN A 14 2.56 -12.11 0.68
N SER A 15 1.55 -11.24 0.56
CA SER A 15 0.59 -11.39 -0.55
C SER A 15 1.32 -11.34 -1.89
N ALA A 16 0.86 -12.09 -2.88
CA ALA A 16 1.49 -12.14 -4.20
C ALA A 16 1.29 -10.83 -5.01
N ASP A 17 0.34 -10.00 -4.58
CA ASP A 17 -0.06 -8.79 -5.30
C ASP A 17 1.05 -7.73 -5.31
N PRO A 18 1.34 -7.11 -6.45
CA PRO A 18 2.39 -6.10 -6.54
C PRO A 18 2.07 -4.85 -5.71
N VAL A 19 3.11 -4.10 -5.37
CA VAL A 19 3.03 -2.73 -4.89
C VAL A 19 3.78 -1.87 -5.89
N VAL A 20 3.13 -0.87 -6.46
CA VAL A 20 3.72 0.04 -7.47
C VAL A 20 3.53 1.46 -6.97
N GLY A 21 4.63 2.20 -6.92
CA GLY A 21 4.68 3.55 -6.40
C GLY A 21 5.14 3.66 -4.95
N THR A 22 5.30 4.92 -4.53
CA THR A 22 5.77 5.29 -3.19
C THR A 22 4.98 6.51 -2.78
N ASP A 23 4.35 6.47 -1.60
CA ASP A 23 3.41 7.47 -1.07
C ASP A 23 2.11 7.61 -1.87
N THR A 24 2.18 7.56 -3.21
CA THR A 24 1.05 7.31 -4.11
C THR A 24 1.21 5.94 -4.75
N TYR A 25 0.15 5.13 -4.69
CA TYR A 25 0.13 3.78 -5.23
C TYR A 25 -0.86 3.67 -6.39
N THR A 26 -0.58 2.78 -7.32
CA THR A 26 -1.49 2.45 -8.42
C THR A 26 -2.75 1.75 -7.92
N GLU A 27 -3.82 1.80 -8.71
CA GLU A 27 -5.09 1.12 -8.40
C GLU A 27 -4.99 -0.41 -8.31
N ASN A 28 -3.99 -1.00 -8.98
CA ASN A 28 -3.73 -2.44 -8.95
C ASN A 28 -2.82 -2.87 -7.80
N SER A 29 -2.33 -1.94 -6.98
CA SER A 29 -1.51 -2.26 -5.82
C SER A 29 -2.36 -2.84 -4.69
N SER A 30 -1.85 -3.84 -3.97
CA SER A 30 -2.55 -4.36 -2.79
C SER A 30 -2.56 -3.31 -1.68
N ILE A 31 -3.77 -2.97 -1.21
CA ILE A 31 -3.98 -1.94 -0.18
C ILE A 31 -3.27 -2.30 1.13
N CYS A 32 -3.35 -3.56 1.56
CA CYS A 32 -2.74 -3.99 2.82
C CYS A 32 -1.21 -3.97 2.74
N ARG A 33 -0.63 -4.49 1.65
CA ARG A 33 0.82 -4.42 1.42
C ARG A 33 1.31 -2.98 1.25
N SER A 34 0.55 -2.14 0.55
CA SER A 34 0.87 -0.72 0.36
C SER A 34 0.80 0.04 1.69
N SER A 35 -0.12 -0.34 2.59
CA SER A 35 -0.22 0.23 3.93
C SER A 35 0.98 -0.14 4.81
N ILE A 36 1.48 -1.38 4.70
CA ILE A 36 2.75 -1.78 5.33
C ILE A 36 3.91 -1.01 4.71
N HIS A 37 4.00 -0.95 3.38
CA HIS A 37 5.04 -0.18 2.69
C HIS A 37 5.07 1.28 3.15
N ALA A 38 3.91 1.92 3.26
CA ALA A 38 3.76 3.27 3.79
C ALA A 38 4.12 3.41 5.28
N GLY A 39 4.17 2.31 6.04
CA GLY A 39 4.38 2.30 7.48
C GLY A 39 3.12 2.63 8.29
N VAL A 40 1.94 2.60 7.67
CA VAL A 40 0.65 2.87 8.32
C VAL A 40 0.17 1.65 9.11
N LEU A 41 0.47 0.44 8.62
CA LEU A 41 0.13 -0.82 9.25
C LEU A 41 1.41 -1.62 9.55
N GLY A 42 1.55 -2.16 10.76
CA GLY A 42 2.65 -3.07 11.09
C GLY A 42 2.54 -4.41 10.35
N VAL A 43 3.68 -5.07 10.10
CA VAL A 43 3.72 -6.35 9.37
C VAL A 43 2.86 -7.43 10.03
N THR A 44 2.93 -7.55 11.35
CA THR A 44 2.22 -8.58 12.12
C THR A 44 0.87 -8.09 12.65
N GLU A 45 0.48 -6.85 12.33
CA GLU A 45 -0.70 -6.20 12.89
C GLU A 45 -1.90 -6.37 11.96
N SER A 46 -3.06 -6.64 12.54
CA SER A 46 -4.34 -6.47 11.84
C SER A 46 -4.92 -5.10 12.15
N GLY A 47 -5.62 -4.52 11.18
CA GLY A 47 -6.12 -3.17 11.34
C GLY A 47 -7.00 -2.70 10.19
N THR A 48 -7.77 -1.65 10.45
CA THR A 48 -8.53 -0.97 9.40
C THR A 48 -7.65 0.11 8.79
N VAL A 49 -7.43 0.00 7.49
CA VAL A 49 -6.69 0.98 6.71
C VAL A 49 -7.67 1.85 5.93
N VAL A 50 -7.34 3.13 5.81
CA VAL A 50 -8.15 4.14 5.12
C VAL A 50 -7.30 4.74 4.01
N TRP A 51 -7.84 4.81 2.80
CA TRP A 51 -7.14 5.36 1.65
C TRP A 51 -8.04 6.26 0.82
N MET A 52 -7.41 7.08 0.00
CA MET A 52 -8.09 8.03 -0.87
C MET A 52 -7.61 7.85 -2.30
N SER A 53 -8.55 7.81 -3.24
CA SER A 53 -8.23 7.85 -4.66
C SER A 53 -7.96 9.29 -5.09
N THR A 54 -6.83 9.50 -5.78
CA THR A 54 -6.42 10.81 -6.28
C THR A 54 -5.95 10.67 -7.73
N ALA A 55 -6.10 11.74 -8.52
CA ALA A 55 -5.51 11.79 -9.85
C ALA A 55 -3.99 11.94 -9.72
N HIS A 56 -3.23 11.06 -10.36
CA HIS A 56 -1.78 11.09 -10.36
C HIS A 56 -1.29 11.12 -11.82
N THR A 57 -0.44 12.09 -12.15
CA THR A 57 0.11 12.28 -13.51
C THR A 57 1.64 12.19 -13.56
N ALA A 58 2.29 12.10 -12.40
CA ALA A 58 3.73 11.91 -12.32
C ALA A 58 4.09 10.41 -12.49
N PRO A 59 5.34 10.10 -12.86
CA PRO A 59 5.81 8.72 -12.86
C PRO A 59 5.90 8.18 -11.43
N PHE A 60 5.57 6.90 -11.26
CA PHE A 60 5.75 6.18 -10.00
C PHE A 60 7.25 5.92 -9.74
N THR A 61 7.60 5.79 -8.46
CA THR A 61 8.97 5.52 -8.03
C THR A 61 9.01 4.25 -7.20
N ALA A 62 9.92 3.35 -7.54
CA ALA A 62 10.21 2.14 -6.78
C ALA A 62 10.96 2.48 -5.50
N SER A 63 10.61 1.86 -4.38
CA SER A 63 11.38 1.94 -3.15
C SER A 63 11.22 0.67 -2.29
N LEU A 64 12.09 0.53 -1.28
CA LEU A 64 11.97 -0.50 -0.25
C LEU A 64 11.69 0.20 1.08
N ARG A 65 10.48 0.01 1.61
CA ARG A 65 10.06 0.59 2.88
C ARG A 65 9.38 -0.47 3.75
N HIS A 66 9.71 -0.47 5.04
CA HIS A 66 9.11 -1.37 6.04
C HIS A 66 9.13 -2.86 5.62
N GLY A 67 10.16 -3.28 4.88
CA GLY A 67 10.32 -4.65 4.39
C GLY A 67 9.48 -5.00 3.14
N VAL A 68 8.71 -4.07 2.58
CA VAL A 68 8.00 -4.24 1.31
C VAL A 68 8.75 -3.50 0.20
N THR A 69 8.95 -4.15 -0.93
CA THR A 69 9.50 -3.51 -2.13
C THR A 69 8.35 -3.07 -3.04
N SER A 70 8.35 -1.81 -3.45
CA SER A 70 7.51 -1.30 -4.53
C SER A 70 8.28 -1.18 -5.84
N MET A 71 7.53 -1.19 -6.94
CA MET A 71 8.02 -1.00 -8.31
C MET A 71 7.70 0.41 -8.83
N ALA A 72 8.39 0.82 -9.89
CA ALA A 72 8.13 2.06 -10.62
C ALA A 72 7.21 1.78 -11.82
#